data_AF-A0A5C5G4L9-F1
#
_entry.id   AF-A0A5C5G4L9-F1
#
_cell.length_a   1.000
_cell.length_b   1.000
_cell.length_c   1.000
_cell.angle_alpha   90.00
_cell.angle_beta   90.00
_cell.angle_gamma   90.00
#
_symmetry.space_group_name_H-M   'P 1'
#
loop_
_entity.id
_entity.type
_entity.pdbx_description
1 polymer ?
#
loop_
_entity_poly.entity_id
_entity_poly.type
_entity_poly.pdbx_seq_one_letter_code
_entity_poly.pdbx_strand_id
1 'polypeptide(L)'
;MSAPHYRALSVTSLVDPSSRPSIDAGLTRRSSVVNGKRASVQGAYQSHAGLLDDPQARARFSSLPRNYRRLRLSAYLGWAVATILLIALAVSQSPASNDLRQLGPLGAMRSSAWRSSASAMRGKVGAASAGRLSKPTGSAAALDASMHASAAPASIASPVTIVSSFYRVDSGKKHRVSEYHEWLGNFLGSVELPIIFYCAPSFAAYVKNLRGNKPLTLVTDFSSPFDMPPVQDLGGHEWAVQQHKMDPEQHVHVPDVYGVWTAKPWIVKDAAKRNPYGSDYFFWVDAGGFRDSAVTHSFSKLPSVLSELYSTLPSDTIMLAATLGPFEQGTDWIKDVKRNDEMDRTDRLQGGWFGGKKEAIDMWERETRKVTVLQSAMGRFAAKEQPVWTMAARLNWRKIYVQNMAYRSGPDCGPDMWFAFEYFADGRDCEIPAWSGPEYARVDDLEHKAARAGQHMDGGLVGGGDEVGWEGLNRA
;
A
#
# COMPACT_ATOMS: atom_id res chain seq x y z
N MET A 1 -32.01 -10.90 -13.65
CA MET A 1 -31.31 -11.48 -12.48
C MET A 1 -30.93 -10.34 -11.56
N SER A 2 -31.66 -10.22 -10.45
CA SER A 2 -31.67 -9.10 -9.51
C SER A 2 -30.43 -9.10 -8.61
N ALA A 3 -29.68 -8.00 -8.62
CA ALA A 3 -28.58 -7.74 -7.68
C ALA A 3 -29.13 -7.37 -6.29
N PRO A 4 -28.44 -7.71 -5.18
CA PRO A 4 -28.90 -7.35 -3.85
C PRO A 4 -28.56 -5.88 -3.54
N HIS A 5 -29.58 -5.13 -3.13
CA HIS A 5 -29.44 -3.77 -2.61
C HIS A 5 -28.67 -3.76 -1.28
N TYR A 6 -27.50 -3.12 -1.25
CA TYR A 6 -26.92 -2.62 -0.02
C TYR A 6 -27.59 -1.29 0.34
N ARG A 7 -28.34 -1.27 1.45
CA ARG A 7 -28.98 -0.08 1.99
C ARG A 7 -27.91 0.75 2.70
N ALA A 8 -27.55 1.91 2.12
CA ALA A 8 -26.76 2.91 2.81
C ALA A 8 -27.57 3.50 3.98
N LEU A 9 -27.02 3.46 5.19
CA LEU A 9 -27.56 4.16 6.35
C LEU A 9 -27.27 5.65 6.18
N SER A 10 -28.33 6.43 5.94
CA SER A 10 -28.29 7.89 5.98
C SER A 10 -28.14 8.34 7.43
N VAL A 11 -27.02 9.00 7.74
CA VAL A 11 -26.84 9.74 8.99
C VAL A 11 -27.20 11.19 8.71
N THR A 12 -28.40 11.60 9.13
CA THR A 12 -28.81 13.00 9.17
C THR A 12 -29.07 13.45 10.60
N SER A 13 -28.63 14.68 10.88
CA SER A 13 -28.90 15.54 12.05
C SER A 13 -28.22 15.17 13.38
N LEU A 14 -27.08 15.82 13.66
CA LEU A 14 -26.68 16.16 15.02
C LEU A 14 -27.13 17.59 15.29
N VAL A 15 -28.05 17.70 16.26
CA VAL A 15 -28.55 18.93 16.84
C VAL A 15 -27.57 19.42 17.91
N ASP A 16 -27.37 20.73 17.91
CA ASP A 16 -26.59 21.53 18.85
C ASP A 16 -27.08 21.40 20.31
N PRO A 17 -26.23 21.07 21.31
CA PRO A 17 -26.59 21.14 22.72
C PRO A 17 -25.94 22.36 23.37
N SER A 18 -26.58 23.53 23.23
CA SER A 18 -26.42 24.62 24.19
C SER A 18 -27.49 24.51 25.28
N SER A 19 -27.07 24.79 26.52
CA SER A 19 -27.84 24.83 27.78
C SER A 19 -28.03 23.51 28.55
N ARG A 20 -27.25 23.36 29.63
CA ARG A 20 -27.67 22.64 30.84
C ARG A 20 -27.49 23.56 32.05
N PRO A 21 -28.49 23.67 32.95
CA PRO A 21 -28.36 24.44 34.17
C PRO A 21 -27.69 23.64 35.28
N SER A 22 -26.99 24.40 36.12
CA SER A 22 -26.44 24.05 37.42
C SER A 22 -27.50 23.44 38.35
N ILE A 23 -27.19 22.30 38.96
CA ILE A 23 -27.84 21.84 40.19
C ILE A 23 -26.74 21.45 41.18
N ASP A 24 -26.61 22.30 42.20
CA ASP A 24 -26.03 22.00 43.49
C ASP A 24 -26.88 20.97 44.23
N ALA A 25 -26.23 19.94 44.78
CA ALA A 25 -26.65 19.28 46.02
C ALA A 25 -25.48 18.46 46.55
N GLY A 26 -24.86 18.95 47.63
CA GLY A 26 -23.98 18.14 48.46
C GLY A 26 -24.76 17.08 49.24
N LEU A 27 -24.07 16.00 49.66
CA LEU A 27 -24.07 15.57 51.06
C LEU A 27 -23.08 14.41 51.28
N THR A 28 -22.26 14.59 52.32
CA THR A 28 -21.75 13.59 53.27
C THR A 28 -20.91 12.40 52.80
N ARG A 29 -19.60 12.61 52.98
CA ARG A 29 -18.58 11.64 53.42
C ARG A 29 -19.12 10.63 54.44
N ARG A 30 -18.99 9.34 54.13
CA ARG A 30 -18.79 8.27 55.13
C ARG A 30 -17.63 7.38 54.69
N SER A 31 -16.60 7.38 55.51
CA SER A 31 -15.43 6.53 55.45
C SER A 31 -15.75 5.15 56.04
N SER A 32 -15.57 4.10 55.27
CA SER A 32 -15.39 2.75 55.80
C SER A 32 -14.23 2.08 55.07
N VAL A 33 -13.14 1.96 55.83
CA VAL A 33 -11.94 1.21 55.54
C VAL A 33 -12.30 -0.27 55.50
N VAL A 34 -12.06 -0.94 54.37
CA VAL A 34 -11.84 -2.40 54.33
C VAL A 34 -10.65 -2.66 53.42
N ASN A 35 -9.56 -3.07 54.07
CA ASN A 35 -8.34 -3.59 53.44
C ASN A 35 -8.64 -4.92 52.74
N GLY A 36 -8.50 -4.94 51.41
CA GLY A 36 -8.50 -6.14 50.60
C GLY A 36 -7.31 -6.11 49.65
N LYS A 37 -6.21 -6.78 50.06
CA LYS A 37 -5.00 -6.99 49.25
C LYS A 37 -5.36 -7.61 47.90
N ARG A 38 -5.16 -6.88 46.80
CA ARG A 38 -4.93 -7.44 45.47
C ARG A 38 -3.69 -6.78 44.90
N ALA A 39 -2.67 -7.60 44.67
CA ALA A 39 -1.41 -7.21 44.08
C ALA A 39 -1.66 -6.60 42.69
N SER A 40 -1.39 -5.31 42.56
CA SER A 40 -1.28 -4.62 41.28
C SER A 40 0.06 -4.99 40.66
N VAL A 41 0.03 -5.68 39.52
CA VAL A 41 1.17 -5.74 38.60
C VAL A 41 1.26 -4.36 37.94
N GLN A 42 2.08 -3.51 38.54
CA GLN A 42 2.45 -2.19 38.02
C GLN A 42 3.98 -2.15 38.02
N GLY A 43 4.55 -2.19 36.81
CA GLY A 43 5.99 -2.16 36.53
C GLY A 43 6.23 -2.89 35.21
N ALA A 44 6.81 -2.31 34.16
CA ALA A 44 7.38 -0.99 33.97
C ALA A 44 7.25 -0.65 32.48
N TYR A 45 6.80 0.57 32.18
CA TYR A 45 7.09 1.22 30.90
C TYR A 45 8.58 1.54 30.90
N GLN A 46 9.39 0.68 30.28
CA GLN A 46 10.76 1.04 29.92
C GLN A 46 10.70 1.92 28.66
N SER A 47 11.30 3.09 28.77
CA SER A 47 11.48 4.03 27.68
C SER A 47 12.31 3.40 26.55
N HIS A 48 12.00 3.81 25.31
CA HIS A 48 12.67 3.42 24.06
C HIS A 48 14.19 3.70 23.97
N ALA A 49 14.85 4.07 25.08
CA ALA A 49 16.30 4.27 25.15
C ALA A 49 17.09 2.95 25.31
N GLY A 50 16.45 1.86 25.76
CA GLY A 50 17.13 0.58 26.03
C GLY A 50 17.46 -0.29 24.81
N LEU A 51 16.87 -0.03 23.64
CA LEU A 51 17.11 -0.84 22.43
C LEU A 51 18.48 -0.59 21.79
N LEU A 52 19.21 0.45 22.23
CA LEU A 52 20.56 0.76 21.74
C LEU A 52 21.67 0.06 22.54
N ASP A 53 21.36 -0.59 23.66
CA ASP A 53 22.35 -1.25 24.53
C ASP A 53 22.31 -2.79 24.47
N ASP A 54 21.45 -3.39 23.65
CA ASP A 54 21.55 -4.83 23.36
C ASP A 54 22.78 -5.13 22.49
N PRO A 55 23.80 -5.85 23.01
CA PRO A 55 24.99 -6.22 22.25
C PRO A 55 24.67 -7.09 21.04
N GLN A 56 23.58 -7.87 21.07
CA GLN A 56 23.13 -8.68 19.94
C GLN A 56 22.43 -7.84 18.87
N ALA A 57 21.66 -6.82 19.25
CA ALA A 57 21.11 -5.85 18.30
C ALA A 57 22.24 -5.06 17.60
N ARG A 58 23.28 -4.63 18.34
CA ARG A 58 24.48 -4.00 17.73
C ARG A 58 25.21 -4.94 16.77
N ALA A 59 25.30 -6.24 17.10
CA ALA A 59 25.90 -7.23 16.21
C ALA A 59 25.10 -7.37 14.89
N ARG A 60 23.75 -7.35 14.95
CA ARG A 60 22.86 -7.44 13.77
C ARG A 60 22.83 -6.16 12.92
N PHE A 61 23.03 -4.97 13.50
CA PHE A 61 23.23 -3.74 12.73
C PHE A 61 24.64 -3.63 12.14
N SER A 62 25.61 -4.36 12.70
CA SER A 62 26.97 -4.37 12.16
C SER A 62 27.12 -5.21 10.88
N SER A 63 26.14 -6.06 10.57
CA SER A 63 26.08 -6.89 9.35
C SER A 63 25.28 -6.26 8.19
N LEU A 64 24.99 -4.95 8.23
CA LEU A 64 24.54 -4.27 7.02
C LEU A 64 25.58 -4.49 5.91
N PRO A 65 25.17 -4.85 4.67
CA PRO A 65 26.10 -5.18 3.60
C PRO A 65 27.17 -4.09 3.47
N ARG A 66 28.46 -4.46 3.36
CA ARG A 66 29.59 -3.51 3.24
C ARG A 66 29.34 -2.44 2.16
N ASN A 67 28.54 -2.78 1.15
CA ASN A 67 28.11 -1.89 0.07
C ASN A 67 27.23 -0.73 0.56
N TYR A 68 26.35 -0.93 1.55
CA TYR A 68 25.49 0.11 2.11
C TYR A 68 26.29 1.17 2.88
N ARG A 69 27.33 0.77 3.63
CA ARG A 69 28.24 1.70 4.30
C ARG A 69 29.06 2.53 3.31
N ARG A 70 29.51 1.91 2.22
CA ARG A 70 30.22 2.60 1.13
C ARG A 70 29.32 3.61 0.42
N LEU A 71 28.06 3.24 0.14
CA LEU A 71 27.09 4.12 -0.52
C LEU A 71 26.72 5.35 0.34
N ARG A 72 26.58 5.17 1.67
CA ARG A 72 26.39 6.30 2.58
C ARG A 72 27.62 7.19 2.64
N LEU A 73 28.82 6.62 2.74
CA LEU A 73 30.05 7.40 2.80
C LEU A 73 30.28 8.20 1.51
N SER A 74 30.00 7.62 0.34
CA SER A 74 30.08 8.34 -0.94
C SER A 74 29.03 9.45 -1.05
N ALA A 75 27.81 9.21 -0.56
CA ALA A 75 26.78 10.25 -0.49
C ALA A 75 27.18 11.40 0.45
N TYR A 76 27.71 11.12 1.64
CA TYR A 76 28.19 12.14 2.57
C TYR A 76 29.40 12.92 2.01
N LEU A 77 30.33 12.25 1.35
CA LEU A 77 31.45 12.90 0.66
C LEU A 77 30.97 13.77 -0.51
N GLY A 78 30.01 13.29 -1.29
CA GLY A 78 29.38 14.06 -2.36
C GLY A 78 28.69 15.33 -1.84
N TRP A 79 27.93 15.22 -0.75
CA TRP A 79 27.34 16.37 -0.06
C TRP A 79 28.39 17.33 0.47
N ALA A 80 29.44 16.84 1.13
CA ALA A 80 30.51 17.68 1.66
C ALA A 80 31.24 18.45 0.55
N VAL A 81 31.57 17.79 -0.57
CA VAL A 81 32.19 18.43 -1.74
C VAL A 81 31.26 19.47 -2.36
N ALA A 82 29.97 19.14 -2.54
CA ALA A 82 28.98 20.07 -3.07
C ALA A 82 28.82 21.31 -2.18
N THR A 83 28.77 21.13 -0.84
CA THR A 83 28.72 22.24 0.12
C THR A 83 29.98 23.10 0.06
N ILE A 84 31.17 22.50 -0.02
CA ILE A 84 32.44 23.24 -0.17
C ILE A 84 32.44 24.06 -1.47
N LEU A 85 31.99 23.49 -2.59
CA LEU A 85 31.89 24.20 -3.87
C LEU A 85 30.87 25.33 -3.83
N LEU A 86 29.73 25.15 -3.15
CA LEU A 86 28.72 26.19 -2.95
C LEU A 86 29.24 27.34 -2.09
N ILE A 87 29.98 27.02 -1.02
CA ILE A 87 30.67 28.03 -0.20
C ILE A 87 31.73 28.76 -1.02
N ALA A 88 32.55 28.05 -1.79
CA ALA A 88 33.55 28.66 -2.65
C ALA A 88 32.92 29.57 -3.71
N LEU A 89 31.81 29.15 -4.31
CA LEU A 89 31.06 29.95 -5.28
C LEU A 89 30.45 31.20 -4.61
N ALA A 90 29.81 31.04 -3.45
CA ALA A 90 29.24 32.14 -2.67
C ALA A 90 30.32 33.14 -2.22
N VAL A 91 31.51 32.67 -1.84
CA VAL A 91 32.66 33.53 -1.51
C VAL A 91 33.18 34.23 -2.76
N SER A 92 33.25 33.54 -3.90
CA SER A 92 33.71 34.12 -5.17
C SER A 92 32.75 35.16 -5.76
N GLN A 93 31.45 35.05 -5.45
CA GLN A 93 30.41 35.98 -5.89
C GLN A 93 30.03 37.00 -4.80
N SER A 94 30.56 36.86 -3.59
CA SER A 94 30.32 37.83 -2.53
C SER A 94 31.04 39.14 -2.87
N PRO A 95 30.34 40.29 -2.80
CA PRO A 95 30.94 41.61 -3.01
C PRO A 95 32.05 41.91 -1.98
N ALA A 96 32.13 41.18 -0.86
CA ALA A 96 33.22 41.27 0.11
C ALA A 96 34.59 40.84 -0.46
N SER A 97 34.64 40.11 -1.57
CA SER A 97 35.89 39.79 -2.27
C SER A 97 36.49 41.00 -3.03
N ASN A 98 35.69 42.05 -3.25
CA ASN A 98 36.18 43.32 -3.79
C ASN A 98 36.75 44.24 -2.70
N ASP A 99 36.32 44.10 -1.44
CA ASP A 99 36.80 44.93 -0.31
C ASP A 99 38.23 44.56 0.12
N LEU A 100 38.68 43.32 -0.12
CA LEU A 100 40.07 42.89 0.12
C LEU A 100 41.06 43.31 -0.98
N ARG A 101 40.58 43.88 -2.09
CA ARG A 101 41.42 44.40 -3.19
C ARG A 101 41.51 45.92 -3.25
N GLN A 102 40.87 46.65 -2.33
CA GLN A 102 40.83 48.12 -2.35
C GLN A 102 41.28 48.79 -1.05
N LEU A 103 42.41 48.35 -0.48
CA LEU A 103 43.26 49.27 0.27
C LEU A 103 44.12 50.09 -0.71
N GLY A 104 43.51 51.14 -1.26
CA GLY A 104 44.14 52.19 -2.07
C GLY A 104 43.23 53.43 -2.10
N PRO A 105 43.78 54.65 -2.03
CA PRO A 105 43.06 55.78 -1.43
C PRO A 105 42.12 56.52 -2.40
N LEU A 106 40.96 56.85 -1.84
CA LEU A 106 40.16 58.09 -1.99
C LEU A 106 40.09 58.75 -3.37
N GLY A 107 38.89 58.71 -3.97
CA GLY A 107 38.54 59.56 -5.11
C GLY A 107 37.06 59.57 -5.46
N ALA A 108 36.31 60.46 -4.79
CA ALA A 108 35.15 61.21 -5.28
C ALA A 108 33.91 60.50 -5.90
N MET A 109 32.82 60.52 -5.11
CA MET A 109 31.49 61.11 -5.41
C MET A 109 30.96 61.18 -6.87
N ARG A 110 29.78 60.57 -7.10
CA ARG A 110 28.50 61.16 -7.61
C ARG A 110 27.57 60.04 -8.12
N SER A 111 26.45 59.69 -7.47
CA SER A 111 25.12 60.32 -7.36
C SER A 111 24.10 59.93 -8.46
N SER A 112 22.88 59.61 -7.99
CA SER A 112 21.56 59.65 -8.65
C SER A 112 21.17 58.48 -9.56
N ALA A 113 19.91 58.10 -9.72
CA ALA A 113 18.68 58.23 -8.95
C ALA A 113 17.64 57.35 -9.65
N TRP A 114 16.78 56.78 -8.83
CA TRP A 114 15.65 55.91 -9.15
C TRP A 114 14.45 56.75 -9.64
N ARG A 115 13.73 56.29 -10.68
CA ARG A 115 12.35 56.64 -11.15
C ARG A 115 12.14 55.92 -12.51
N SER A 116 11.00 55.41 -12.99
CA SER A 116 9.59 55.35 -12.59
C SER A 116 8.86 54.32 -13.48
N SER A 117 7.81 53.71 -12.92
CA SER A 117 6.46 53.49 -13.44
C SER A 117 6.15 52.96 -14.86
N ALA A 118 5.51 51.80 -14.84
CA ALA A 118 4.23 51.40 -15.46
C ALA A 118 3.62 52.22 -16.61
N SER A 119 3.28 51.52 -17.70
CA SER A 119 2.31 51.91 -18.72
C SER A 119 1.38 50.74 -19.06
N ALA A 120 0.10 51.09 -19.21
CA ALA A 120 -1.04 50.22 -19.44
C ALA A 120 -1.17 49.80 -20.92
N MET A 121 -1.72 48.62 -21.16
CA MET A 121 -2.34 48.29 -22.45
C MET A 121 -3.69 47.59 -22.25
N ARG A 122 -4.74 48.34 -22.59
CA ARG A 122 -6.08 47.86 -22.96
C ARG A 122 -6.04 47.37 -24.41
N GLY A 123 -6.72 46.28 -24.72
CA GLY A 123 -6.92 45.86 -26.12
C GLY A 123 -7.95 44.75 -26.33
N LYS A 124 -9.18 45.17 -26.66
CA LYS A 124 -10.15 44.57 -27.61
C LYS A 124 -10.68 43.14 -27.37
N VAL A 125 -11.96 43.09 -27.04
CA VAL A 125 -12.87 41.93 -27.22
C VAL A 125 -13.43 41.96 -28.64
N GLY A 126 -13.23 40.87 -29.40
CA GLY A 126 -13.84 40.63 -30.69
C GLY A 126 -14.94 39.57 -30.58
N ALA A 127 -16.12 39.88 -31.11
CA ALA A 127 -17.27 39.01 -31.18
C ALA A 127 -17.07 37.89 -32.22
N ALA A 128 -17.54 36.68 -31.91
CA ALA A 128 -17.60 35.56 -32.86
C ALA A 128 -19.03 35.01 -32.96
N SER A 129 -19.40 34.81 -34.21
CA SER A 129 -20.68 34.45 -34.82
C SER A 129 -21.20 33.06 -34.47
N ALA A 130 -22.51 32.96 -34.27
CA ALA A 130 -23.26 31.71 -34.17
C ALA A 130 -23.47 31.06 -35.56
N GLY A 131 -22.94 29.85 -35.75
CA GLY A 131 -23.15 29.01 -36.93
C GLY A 131 -24.20 27.93 -36.66
N ARG A 132 -25.26 27.93 -37.47
CA ARG A 132 -26.32 26.91 -37.60
C ARG A 132 -25.74 25.51 -37.86
N LEU A 133 -26.21 24.50 -37.11
CA LEU A 133 -26.06 23.09 -37.46
C LEU A 133 -27.36 22.56 -38.10
N SER A 134 -27.25 22.01 -39.31
CA SER A 134 -28.27 21.19 -39.96
C SER A 134 -28.08 19.71 -39.65
N LYS A 135 -29.21 19.03 -39.45
CA LYS A 135 -29.38 17.60 -39.19
C LYS A 135 -29.41 16.84 -40.52
N PRO A 136 -28.77 15.66 -40.66
CA PRO A 136 -29.15 14.69 -41.67
C PRO A 136 -29.89 13.49 -41.07
N THR A 137 -31.03 13.21 -41.69
CA THR A 137 -31.86 12.00 -41.57
C THR A 137 -31.46 10.98 -42.65
N GLY A 138 -31.40 9.69 -42.30
CA GLY A 138 -31.30 8.56 -43.23
C GLY A 138 -30.88 7.30 -42.45
N SER A 139 -31.79 6.43 -42.02
CA SER A 139 -32.51 5.38 -42.77
C SER A 139 -31.63 4.21 -43.22
N ALA A 140 -31.75 3.12 -42.46
CA ALA A 140 -31.85 1.71 -42.85
C ALA A 140 -31.02 1.17 -44.03
N ALA A 141 -30.12 0.24 -43.72
CA ALA A 141 -29.86 -0.93 -44.55
C ALA A 141 -29.46 -2.10 -43.62
N ALA A 142 -30.39 -3.01 -43.40
CA ALA A 142 -30.13 -4.33 -42.85
C ALA A 142 -29.71 -5.24 -44.02
N LEU A 143 -28.44 -5.66 -44.03
CA LEU A 143 -27.94 -6.66 -44.97
C LEU A 143 -26.99 -7.62 -44.23
N ASP A 144 -27.34 -8.90 -44.33
CA ASP A 144 -26.51 -10.10 -44.26
C ASP A 144 -25.53 -10.28 -43.08
N ALA A 145 -26.08 -10.78 -41.96
CA ALA A 145 -25.29 -11.40 -40.89
C ALA A 145 -25.20 -12.93 -41.12
N SER A 146 -24.52 -13.35 -42.18
CA SER A 146 -24.24 -14.75 -42.48
C SER A 146 -22.86 -14.89 -43.11
N MET A 147 -21.79 -14.59 -42.38
CA MET A 147 -20.45 -15.05 -42.76
C MET A 147 -19.53 -15.27 -41.55
N HIS A 148 -19.02 -16.49 -41.48
CA HIS A 148 -17.87 -16.95 -40.71
C HIS A 148 -18.01 -16.86 -39.18
N ALA A 149 -18.51 -17.95 -38.58
CA ALA A 149 -18.03 -18.39 -37.27
C ALA A 149 -16.53 -18.69 -37.39
N SER A 150 -15.72 -17.62 -37.41
CA SER A 150 -14.28 -17.67 -37.27
C SER A 150 -14.02 -18.42 -35.98
N ALA A 151 -13.40 -19.60 -36.08
CA ALA A 151 -13.01 -20.39 -34.93
C ALA A 151 -12.33 -19.44 -33.93
N ALA A 152 -12.94 -19.29 -32.76
CA ALA A 152 -12.42 -18.38 -31.75
C ALA A 152 -10.93 -18.70 -31.57
N PRO A 153 -10.03 -17.72 -31.70
CA PRO A 153 -8.60 -17.96 -31.60
C PRO A 153 -8.35 -18.72 -30.30
N ALA A 154 -7.55 -19.80 -30.38
CA ALA A 154 -7.25 -20.64 -29.22
C ALA A 154 -6.87 -19.73 -28.05
N SER A 155 -7.67 -19.77 -26.98
CA SER A 155 -7.47 -18.90 -25.83
C SER A 155 -6.09 -19.19 -25.24
N ILE A 156 -5.23 -18.17 -25.20
CA ILE A 156 -3.89 -18.28 -24.64
C ILE A 156 -4.04 -18.58 -23.14
N ALA A 157 -3.73 -19.80 -22.73
CA ALA A 157 -3.73 -20.18 -21.32
C ALA A 157 -2.41 -19.77 -20.66
N SER A 158 -2.47 -19.28 -19.42
CA SER A 158 -1.28 -18.98 -18.62
C SER A 158 -1.56 -19.18 -17.13
N PRO A 159 -0.67 -19.81 -16.34
CA PRO A 159 -0.88 -19.98 -14.90
C PRO A 159 -0.94 -18.67 -14.12
N VAL A 160 -0.30 -17.61 -14.63
CA VAL A 160 -0.18 -16.31 -13.95
C VAL A 160 -0.72 -15.21 -14.86
N THR A 161 -1.57 -14.35 -14.30
CA THR A 161 -1.99 -13.10 -14.91
C THR A 161 -1.44 -11.92 -14.12
N ILE A 162 -0.79 -11.00 -14.81
CA ILE A 162 -0.42 -9.70 -14.25
C ILE A 162 -1.60 -8.74 -14.36
N VAL A 163 -1.86 -8.00 -13.30
CA VAL A 163 -2.91 -6.99 -13.22
C VAL A 163 -2.27 -5.64 -12.98
N SER A 164 -2.69 -4.63 -13.74
CA SER A 164 -2.20 -3.27 -13.55
C SER A 164 -3.24 -2.26 -14.03
N SER A 165 -2.96 -0.97 -13.80
CA SER A 165 -3.83 0.09 -14.29
C SER A 165 -3.05 1.36 -14.61
N PHE A 166 -3.65 2.20 -15.45
CA PHE A 166 -3.20 3.57 -15.66
C PHE A 166 -4.40 4.50 -15.80
N TYR A 167 -4.48 5.45 -14.88
CA TYR A 167 -5.39 6.59 -14.93
C TYR A 167 -4.56 7.86 -14.80
N ARG A 168 -4.74 8.77 -15.74
CA ARG A 168 -3.94 9.99 -15.82
C ARG A 168 -4.26 10.91 -14.64
N VAL A 169 -3.19 11.39 -13.99
CA VAL A 169 -3.24 12.38 -12.92
C VAL A 169 -2.48 13.63 -13.38
N ASP A 170 -3.21 14.70 -13.65
CA ASP A 170 -2.65 15.90 -14.32
C ASP A 170 -1.94 16.89 -13.40
N SER A 171 -1.96 16.65 -12.08
CA SER A 171 -1.40 17.60 -11.12
C SER A 171 0.12 17.77 -11.19
N GLY A 172 0.83 16.78 -11.71
CA GLY A 172 2.29 16.79 -11.84
C GLY A 172 3.08 16.93 -10.54
N LYS A 173 2.43 16.83 -9.36
CA LYS A 173 3.08 17.13 -8.06
C LYS A 173 4.22 16.18 -7.69
N LYS A 174 4.11 14.90 -8.06
CA LYS A 174 5.09 13.85 -7.70
C LYS A 174 6.04 13.53 -8.85
N HIS A 175 5.49 13.28 -10.03
CA HIS A 175 6.22 12.93 -11.25
C HIS A 175 5.54 13.55 -12.47
N ARG A 176 6.32 13.80 -13.51
CA ARG A 176 5.82 14.32 -14.79
C ARG A 176 5.07 13.24 -15.54
N VAL A 177 4.06 13.64 -16.30
CA VAL A 177 3.28 12.72 -17.14
C VAL A 177 4.17 11.95 -18.12
N SER A 178 5.21 12.58 -18.68
CA SER A 178 6.17 11.93 -19.58
C SER A 178 6.93 10.77 -18.93
N GLU A 179 7.26 10.87 -17.64
CA GLU A 179 7.95 9.79 -16.92
C GLU A 179 7.03 8.57 -16.81
N TYR A 180 5.74 8.77 -16.51
CA TYR A 180 4.78 7.68 -16.50
C TYR A 180 4.59 7.02 -17.87
N HIS A 181 4.65 7.80 -18.96
CA HIS A 181 4.59 7.24 -20.30
C HIS A 181 5.81 6.35 -20.61
N GLU A 182 7.00 6.76 -20.17
CA GLU A 182 8.21 5.94 -20.27
C GLU A 182 8.09 4.66 -19.46
N TRP A 183 7.72 4.75 -18.18
CA TRP A 183 7.56 3.59 -17.30
C TRP A 183 6.50 2.63 -17.80
N LEU A 184 5.39 3.14 -18.35
CA LEU A 184 4.35 2.34 -18.94
C LEU A 184 4.83 1.63 -20.22
N GLY A 185 5.64 2.30 -21.04
CA GLY A 185 6.30 1.70 -22.19
C GLY A 185 7.24 0.57 -21.78
N ASN A 186 8.07 0.80 -20.77
CA ASN A 186 8.97 -0.22 -20.23
C ASN A 186 8.18 -1.41 -19.67
N PHE A 187 7.14 -1.18 -18.86
CA PHE A 187 6.30 -2.21 -18.29
C PHE A 187 5.60 -3.07 -19.34
N LEU A 188 4.80 -2.43 -20.22
CA LEU A 188 4.02 -3.15 -21.23
C LEU A 188 4.91 -3.84 -22.28
N GLY A 189 6.06 -3.23 -22.57
CA GLY A 189 7.04 -3.73 -23.53
C GLY A 189 7.92 -4.85 -22.99
N SER A 190 8.20 -4.92 -21.69
CA SER A 190 9.08 -5.94 -21.10
C SER A 190 8.33 -7.19 -20.61
N VAL A 191 7.28 -7.03 -19.80
CA VAL A 191 6.56 -8.15 -19.17
C VAL A 191 6.02 -9.14 -20.21
N GLU A 192 6.39 -10.41 -20.10
CA GLU A 192 6.07 -11.45 -21.09
C GLU A 192 4.73 -12.14 -20.80
N LEU A 193 4.33 -12.17 -19.52
CA LEU A 193 3.08 -12.79 -19.07
C LEU A 193 1.85 -12.02 -19.59
N PRO A 194 0.68 -12.68 -19.69
CA PRO A 194 -0.57 -12.00 -19.99
C PRO A 194 -0.91 -10.92 -18.97
N ILE A 195 -1.44 -9.80 -19.46
CA ILE A 195 -1.82 -8.65 -18.63
C ILE A 195 -3.32 -8.39 -18.76
N ILE A 196 -4.01 -8.21 -17.63
CA ILE A 196 -5.30 -7.54 -17.58
C ILE A 196 -5.04 -6.10 -17.12
N PHE A 197 -5.33 -5.14 -17.99
CA PHE A 197 -4.94 -3.74 -17.79
C PHE A 197 -6.17 -2.83 -17.74
N TYR A 198 -6.29 -2.06 -16.66
CA TYR A 198 -7.39 -1.12 -16.44
C TYR A 198 -6.98 0.28 -16.84
N CYS A 199 -7.78 0.96 -17.65
CA CYS A 199 -7.53 2.36 -18.00
C CYS A 199 -8.81 3.03 -18.48
N ALA A 200 -8.82 4.37 -18.53
CA ALA A 200 -9.92 5.09 -19.14
C ALA A 200 -10.06 4.72 -20.64
N PRO A 201 -11.28 4.75 -21.22
CA PRO A 201 -11.50 4.46 -22.64
C PRO A 201 -10.57 5.22 -23.60
N SER A 202 -10.27 6.48 -23.27
CA SER A 202 -9.38 7.35 -24.05
C SER A 202 -7.92 6.87 -24.12
N PHE A 203 -7.48 5.99 -23.21
CA PHE A 203 -6.13 5.42 -23.19
C PHE A 203 -6.04 4.02 -23.82
N ALA A 204 -7.17 3.41 -24.19
CA ALA A 204 -7.20 2.03 -24.67
C ALA A 204 -6.29 1.79 -25.88
N ALA A 205 -6.38 2.67 -26.89
CA ALA A 205 -5.54 2.58 -28.09
C ALA A 205 -4.06 2.79 -27.76
N TYR A 206 -3.76 3.72 -26.85
CA TYR A 206 -2.40 4.01 -26.43
C TYR A 206 -1.75 2.81 -25.72
N VAL A 207 -2.44 2.22 -24.72
CA VAL A 207 -1.97 1.02 -23.99
C VAL A 207 -1.80 -0.16 -24.94
N LYS A 208 -2.76 -0.38 -25.86
CA LYS A 208 -2.66 -1.44 -26.87
C LYS A 208 -1.43 -1.27 -27.77
N ASN A 209 -1.16 -0.04 -28.21
CA ASN A 209 0.00 0.25 -29.06
C ASN A 209 1.32 0.01 -28.33
N LEU A 210 1.44 0.43 -27.07
CA LEU A 210 2.63 0.16 -26.26
C LEU A 210 2.88 -1.34 -26.06
N ARG A 211 1.81 -2.12 -25.90
CA ARG A 211 1.89 -3.57 -25.70
C ARG A 211 2.31 -4.33 -26.95
N GLY A 212 1.94 -3.84 -28.14
CA GLY A 212 2.16 -4.53 -29.40
C GLY A 212 1.38 -5.85 -29.49
N ASN A 213 2.07 -6.93 -29.84
CA ASN A 213 1.45 -8.24 -30.10
C ASN A 213 1.37 -9.16 -28.86
N LYS A 214 1.82 -8.71 -27.69
CA LYS A 214 1.81 -9.52 -26.47
C LYS A 214 0.39 -9.66 -25.89
N PRO A 215 0.05 -10.76 -25.19
CA PRO A 215 -1.30 -10.96 -24.65
C PRO A 215 -1.72 -9.84 -23.71
N LEU A 216 -2.91 -9.28 -23.96
CA LEU A 216 -3.48 -8.16 -23.21
C LEU A 216 -5.00 -8.20 -23.26
N THR A 217 -5.64 -8.05 -22.10
CA THR A 217 -7.06 -7.79 -21.95
C THR A 217 -7.21 -6.39 -21.39
N LEU A 218 -7.86 -5.50 -22.13
CA LEU A 218 -8.17 -4.15 -21.68
C LEU A 218 -9.52 -4.13 -20.97
N VAL A 219 -9.55 -3.50 -19.79
CA VAL A 219 -10.79 -3.16 -19.10
C VAL A 219 -10.94 -1.65 -19.11
N THR A 220 -11.90 -1.17 -19.90
CA THR A 220 -12.15 0.26 -20.13
C THR A 220 -13.53 0.68 -19.65
N ASP A 221 -14.13 -0.09 -18.76
CA ASP A 221 -15.51 0.13 -18.28
C ASP A 221 -15.62 1.42 -17.43
N PHE A 222 -14.49 1.95 -16.94
CA PHE A 222 -14.41 3.08 -16.02
C PHE A 222 -13.61 4.23 -16.63
N SER A 223 -14.21 5.41 -16.72
CA SER A 223 -13.52 6.61 -17.22
C SER A 223 -12.57 7.20 -16.19
N SER A 224 -12.85 6.96 -14.92
CA SER A 224 -12.10 7.42 -13.76
C SER A 224 -11.97 6.30 -12.73
N PRO A 225 -10.89 6.24 -11.92
CA PRO A 225 -10.83 5.29 -10.80
C PRO A 225 -11.92 5.56 -9.75
N PHE A 226 -12.49 6.77 -9.71
CA PHE A 226 -13.61 7.12 -8.83
C PHE A 226 -14.94 6.48 -9.24
N ASP A 227 -15.05 5.98 -10.48
CA ASP A 227 -16.23 5.27 -10.97
C ASP A 227 -16.22 3.79 -10.54
N MET A 228 -15.11 3.31 -9.97
CA MET A 228 -15.00 1.92 -9.52
C MET A 228 -15.79 1.71 -8.23
N PRO A 229 -16.51 0.56 -8.08
CA PRO A 229 -17.40 0.31 -6.96
C PRO A 229 -16.83 0.63 -5.56
N PRO A 230 -15.63 0.16 -5.15
CA PRO A 230 -15.15 0.41 -3.79
C PRO A 230 -14.94 1.90 -3.48
N VAL A 231 -14.65 2.72 -4.50
CA VAL A 231 -14.42 4.16 -4.33
C VAL A 231 -15.74 4.92 -4.44
N GLN A 232 -16.60 4.53 -5.38
CA GLN A 232 -17.94 5.10 -5.53
C GLN A 232 -18.76 4.92 -4.24
N ASP A 233 -18.71 3.74 -3.63
CA ASP A 233 -19.41 3.42 -2.37
C ASP A 233 -18.95 4.29 -1.19
N LEU A 234 -17.74 4.86 -1.26
CA LEU A 234 -17.20 5.77 -0.25
C LEU A 234 -17.60 7.23 -0.49
N GLY A 235 -18.20 7.55 -1.65
CA GLY A 235 -18.51 8.91 -2.10
C GLY A 235 -17.64 9.40 -3.26
N GLY A 236 -16.90 8.51 -3.92
CA GLY A 236 -16.14 8.82 -5.13
C GLY A 236 -15.06 9.88 -4.92
N HIS A 237 -14.98 10.83 -5.86
CA HIS A 237 -13.98 11.91 -5.81
C HIS A 237 -14.17 12.84 -4.60
N GLU A 238 -15.40 13.09 -4.15
CA GLU A 238 -15.65 13.95 -2.99
C GLU A 238 -15.03 13.36 -1.72
N TRP A 239 -15.14 12.04 -1.52
CA TRP A 239 -14.47 11.35 -0.44
C TRP A 239 -12.95 11.53 -0.50
N ALA A 240 -12.35 11.39 -1.69
CA ALA A 240 -10.91 11.57 -1.87
C ALA A 240 -10.46 13.00 -1.52
N VAL A 241 -11.25 14.02 -1.87
CA VAL A 241 -11.00 15.43 -1.48
C VAL A 241 -11.05 15.61 0.04
N GLN A 242 -12.00 14.97 0.74
CA GLN A 242 -12.04 15.03 2.21
C GLN A 242 -10.85 14.32 2.85
N GLN A 243 -10.48 13.15 2.31
CA GLN A 243 -9.32 12.39 2.78
C GLN A 243 -8.03 13.18 2.59
N HIS A 244 -7.89 13.92 1.49
CA HIS A 244 -6.73 14.78 1.25
C HIS A 244 -6.49 15.80 2.36
N LYS A 245 -7.56 16.38 2.92
CA LYS A 245 -7.47 17.35 4.02
C LYS A 245 -6.90 16.73 5.30
N MET A 246 -6.99 15.41 5.44
CA MET A 246 -6.49 14.65 6.59
C MET A 246 -5.13 13.98 6.30
N ASP A 247 -4.66 14.04 5.05
CA ASP A 247 -3.42 13.37 4.64
C ASP A 247 -2.20 14.11 5.23
N PRO A 248 -1.39 13.48 6.10
CA PRO A 248 -0.16 14.08 6.61
C PRO A 248 0.84 14.41 5.47
N GLU A 249 0.71 13.78 4.31
CA GLU A 249 1.53 13.94 3.13
C GLU A 249 0.81 14.68 1.99
N GLN A 250 -0.25 15.44 2.29
CA GLN A 250 -1.03 16.20 1.29
C GLN A 250 -0.19 17.17 0.42
N HIS A 251 1.00 17.54 0.88
CA HIS A 251 1.93 18.41 0.15
C HIS A 251 2.54 17.73 -1.09
N VAL A 252 2.67 16.40 -1.08
CA VAL A 252 3.19 15.60 -2.22
C VAL A 252 2.12 14.74 -2.89
N HIS A 253 0.96 14.56 -2.25
CA HIS A 253 -0.17 13.83 -2.79
C HIS A 253 -1.21 14.75 -3.44
N VAL A 254 -2.13 14.13 -4.18
CA VAL A 254 -3.34 14.77 -4.70
C VAL A 254 -4.53 13.82 -4.54
N PRO A 255 -5.78 14.33 -4.45
CA PRO A 255 -6.96 13.48 -4.35
C PRO A 255 -7.03 12.38 -5.42
N ASP A 256 -6.63 12.69 -6.65
CA ASP A 256 -6.73 11.78 -7.81
C ASP A 256 -6.00 10.44 -7.62
N VAL A 257 -4.89 10.40 -6.87
CA VAL A 257 -4.14 9.14 -6.67
C VAL A 257 -4.87 8.17 -5.73
N TYR A 258 -5.71 8.69 -4.83
CA TYR A 258 -6.41 7.87 -3.83
C TYR A 258 -7.45 6.94 -4.45
N GLY A 259 -8.03 7.33 -5.59
CA GLY A 259 -8.97 6.48 -6.32
C GLY A 259 -8.31 5.17 -6.74
N VAL A 260 -7.13 5.26 -7.37
CA VAL A 260 -6.37 4.07 -7.81
C VAL A 260 -5.92 3.26 -6.60
N TRP A 261 -5.29 3.89 -5.60
CA TRP A 261 -4.78 3.22 -4.41
C TRP A 261 -5.86 2.42 -3.67
N THR A 262 -7.03 3.02 -3.50
CA THR A 262 -8.17 2.37 -2.82
C THR A 262 -8.76 1.25 -3.66
N ALA A 263 -8.75 1.38 -4.99
CA ALA A 263 -9.34 0.39 -5.88
C ALA A 263 -8.45 -0.83 -6.15
N LYS A 264 -7.12 -0.78 -5.91
CA LYS A 264 -6.19 -1.86 -6.31
C LYS A 264 -6.67 -3.28 -5.92
N PRO A 265 -7.06 -3.58 -4.66
CA PRO A 265 -7.49 -4.93 -4.31
C PRO A 265 -8.73 -5.38 -5.09
N TRP A 266 -9.67 -4.46 -5.34
CA TRP A 266 -10.85 -4.71 -6.15
C TRP A 266 -10.54 -4.96 -7.62
N ILE A 267 -9.58 -4.20 -8.18
CA ILE A 267 -9.14 -4.38 -9.57
C ILE A 267 -8.58 -5.80 -9.78
N VAL A 268 -7.74 -6.28 -8.85
CA VAL A 268 -7.20 -7.66 -8.92
C VAL A 268 -8.30 -8.70 -8.76
N LYS A 269 -9.27 -8.46 -7.86
CA LYS A 269 -10.44 -9.34 -7.70
C LYS A 269 -11.29 -9.41 -8.96
N ASP A 270 -11.58 -8.28 -9.61
CA ASP A 270 -12.36 -8.25 -10.84
C ASP A 270 -11.60 -8.95 -11.99
N ALA A 271 -10.28 -8.74 -12.08
CA ALA A 271 -9.41 -9.45 -13.02
C ALA A 271 -9.46 -10.98 -12.80
N ALA A 272 -9.35 -11.44 -11.55
CA ALA A 272 -9.44 -12.85 -11.19
C ALA A 272 -10.83 -13.46 -11.44
N LYS A 273 -11.89 -12.64 -11.43
CA LYS A 273 -13.24 -13.06 -11.79
C LYS A 273 -13.39 -13.23 -13.30
N ARG A 274 -12.81 -12.34 -14.10
CA ARG A 274 -12.85 -12.39 -15.57
C ARG A 274 -12.03 -13.56 -16.13
N ASN A 275 -10.84 -13.76 -15.58
CA ASN A 275 -9.90 -14.83 -15.90
C ASN A 275 -9.86 -15.33 -17.37
N PRO A 276 -9.66 -14.44 -18.36
CA PRO A 276 -9.64 -14.80 -19.78
C PRO A 276 -8.48 -15.75 -20.15
N TYR A 277 -7.49 -15.90 -19.28
CA TYR A 277 -6.28 -16.71 -19.51
C TYR A 277 -6.27 -18.02 -18.71
N GLY A 278 -7.34 -18.34 -17.97
CA GLY A 278 -7.42 -19.55 -17.15
C GLY A 278 -6.30 -19.64 -16.09
N SER A 279 -5.88 -18.50 -15.54
CA SER A 279 -4.82 -18.40 -14.55
C SER A 279 -5.25 -18.83 -13.15
N ASP A 280 -4.28 -19.35 -12.41
CA ASP A 280 -4.40 -19.69 -10.99
C ASP A 280 -3.97 -18.53 -10.09
N TYR A 281 -3.00 -17.73 -10.56
CA TYR A 281 -2.40 -16.64 -9.81
C TYR A 281 -2.67 -15.28 -10.45
N PHE A 282 -2.98 -14.29 -9.61
CA PHE A 282 -3.21 -12.91 -10.02
C PHE A 282 -2.36 -11.99 -9.18
N PHE A 283 -1.51 -11.20 -9.83
CA PHE A 283 -0.58 -10.28 -9.16
C PHE A 283 -0.73 -8.87 -9.68
N TRP A 284 -0.93 -7.94 -8.76
CA TRP A 284 -0.80 -6.52 -9.04
C TRP A 284 0.67 -6.17 -9.23
N VAL A 285 0.94 -5.40 -10.29
CA VAL A 285 2.27 -4.82 -10.55
C VAL A 285 2.11 -3.35 -10.92
N ASP A 286 2.67 -2.45 -10.11
CA ASP A 286 2.75 -1.03 -10.46
C ASP A 286 3.77 -0.83 -11.61
N ALA A 287 3.31 -0.26 -12.72
CA ALA A 287 4.20 0.12 -13.83
C ALA A 287 5.32 1.09 -13.39
N GLY A 288 5.11 1.82 -12.29
CA GLY A 288 6.10 2.71 -11.69
C GLY A 288 7.35 2.03 -11.13
N GLY A 289 7.43 0.69 -11.13
CA GLY A 289 8.68 -0.05 -10.86
C GLY A 289 9.65 -0.10 -12.03
N PHE A 290 9.14 0.05 -13.25
CA PHE A 290 9.87 -0.12 -14.49
C PHE A 290 10.55 1.20 -14.92
N ARG A 291 11.23 1.84 -13.95
CA ARG A 291 11.82 3.18 -14.12
C ARG A 291 13.09 3.17 -14.92
N ASP A 292 13.88 2.11 -14.77
CA ASP A 292 15.15 1.94 -15.46
C ASP A 292 14.95 1.01 -16.66
N SER A 293 15.08 1.57 -17.86
CA SER A 293 15.00 0.83 -19.12
C SER A 293 16.22 -0.04 -19.39
N ALA A 294 17.34 0.18 -18.68
CA ALA A 294 18.53 -0.67 -18.76
C ALA A 294 18.40 -1.95 -17.91
N VAL A 295 17.47 -1.98 -16.96
CA VAL A 295 17.18 -3.18 -16.18
C VAL A 295 16.24 -4.07 -16.99
N THR A 296 16.63 -5.33 -17.19
CA THR A 296 15.72 -6.33 -17.74
C THR A 296 14.67 -6.65 -16.67
N HIS A 297 13.40 -6.63 -17.03
CA HIS A 297 12.29 -6.94 -16.14
C HIS A 297 11.56 -8.18 -16.65
N SER A 298 12.04 -9.37 -16.28
CA SER A 298 11.41 -10.62 -16.72
C SER A 298 10.55 -11.22 -15.62
N PHE A 299 9.40 -11.76 -16.03
CA PHE A 299 8.47 -12.47 -15.16
C PHE A 299 8.37 -13.95 -15.55
N SER A 300 9.30 -14.43 -16.37
CA SER A 300 9.26 -15.77 -16.96
C SER A 300 9.36 -16.90 -15.93
N LYS A 301 10.01 -16.67 -14.78
CA LYS A 301 10.14 -17.65 -13.68
C LYS A 301 9.03 -17.58 -12.64
N LEU A 302 8.25 -16.50 -12.64
CA LEU A 302 7.18 -16.31 -11.67
C LEU A 302 6.20 -17.50 -11.57
N PRO A 303 5.75 -18.14 -12.67
CA PRO A 303 4.85 -19.28 -12.56
C PRO A 303 5.42 -20.46 -11.76
N SER A 304 6.70 -20.83 -11.98
CA SER A 304 7.33 -21.93 -11.25
C SER A 304 7.55 -21.56 -9.79
N VAL A 305 8.00 -20.33 -9.52
CA VAL A 305 8.24 -19.84 -8.16
C VAL A 305 6.94 -19.83 -7.35
N LEU A 306 5.83 -19.37 -7.95
CA LEU A 306 4.52 -19.38 -7.29
C LEU A 306 3.98 -20.80 -7.10
N SER A 307 4.16 -21.68 -8.09
CA SER A 307 3.75 -23.08 -7.96
C SER A 307 4.46 -23.80 -6.81
N GLU A 308 5.77 -23.56 -6.65
CA GLU A 308 6.55 -24.10 -5.54
C GLU A 308 6.08 -23.51 -4.21
N LEU A 309 5.97 -22.19 -4.11
CA LEU A 309 5.55 -21.51 -2.89
C LEU A 309 4.16 -21.97 -2.42
N TYR A 310 3.17 -21.97 -3.32
CA TYR A 310 1.79 -22.38 -3.01
C TYR A 310 1.58 -23.91 -2.96
N SER A 311 2.63 -24.72 -3.11
CA SER A 311 2.58 -26.14 -2.76
C SER A 311 2.53 -26.34 -1.24
N THR A 312 3.00 -25.35 -0.47
CA THR A 312 3.05 -25.39 1.00
C THR A 312 2.12 -24.37 1.67
N LEU A 313 1.76 -23.29 0.97
CA LEU A 313 0.85 -22.28 1.49
C LEU A 313 -0.63 -22.63 1.22
N PRO A 314 -1.54 -22.32 2.16
CA PRO A 314 -2.99 -22.34 1.91
C PRO A 314 -3.38 -21.45 0.72
N SER A 315 -4.41 -21.86 -0.04
CA SER A 315 -4.86 -21.10 -1.21
C SER A 315 -5.43 -19.71 -0.89
N ASP A 316 -5.87 -19.48 0.35
CA ASP A 316 -6.36 -18.20 0.83
C ASP A 316 -5.27 -17.31 1.45
N THR A 317 -3.99 -17.67 1.28
CA THR A 317 -2.85 -16.85 1.72
C THR A 317 -2.53 -15.78 0.69
N ILE A 318 -2.54 -14.51 1.10
CA ILE A 318 -2.13 -13.39 0.25
C ILE A 318 -0.63 -13.11 0.41
N MET A 319 0.02 -12.86 -0.72
CA MET A 319 1.41 -12.47 -0.78
C MET A 319 1.55 -10.96 -0.89
N LEU A 320 2.29 -10.35 0.03
CA LEU A 320 2.54 -8.92 0.15
C LEU A 320 4.05 -8.64 0.16
N ALA A 321 4.44 -7.37 -0.01
CA ALA A 321 5.82 -6.94 0.13
C ALA A 321 6.00 -5.86 1.18
N ALA A 322 7.11 -5.91 1.90
CA ALA A 322 7.53 -4.92 2.88
C ALA A 322 8.85 -4.25 2.48
N THR A 323 8.96 -2.93 2.66
CA THR A 323 10.09 -2.14 2.14
C THR A 323 10.89 -1.43 3.23
N LEU A 324 10.28 -0.87 4.28
CA LEU A 324 10.98 0.01 5.23
C LEU A 324 11.40 -0.66 6.54
N GLY A 325 10.78 -1.78 6.92
CA GLY A 325 11.12 -2.51 8.14
C GLY A 325 10.73 -3.98 8.02
N PRO A 326 11.51 -4.90 8.63
CA PRO A 326 11.18 -6.29 8.61
C PRO A 326 9.93 -6.51 9.44
N PHE A 327 9.17 -7.52 9.08
CA PHE A 327 8.27 -8.12 10.04
C PHE A 327 9.14 -8.82 11.07
N GLU A 328 9.03 -8.38 12.33
CA GLU A 328 9.71 -9.04 13.44
C GLU A 328 9.35 -10.53 13.44
N GLN A 329 10.31 -11.38 13.81
CA GLN A 329 10.03 -12.80 13.97
C GLN A 329 8.96 -12.99 15.05
N GLY A 330 8.08 -13.96 14.85
CA GLY A 330 6.99 -14.25 15.78
C GLY A 330 5.75 -13.38 15.58
N THR A 331 5.03 -13.14 16.69
CA THR A 331 3.67 -12.60 16.72
C THR A 331 3.55 -11.26 17.46
N ASP A 332 4.65 -10.63 17.87
CA ASP A 332 4.59 -9.38 18.64
C ASP A 332 3.95 -8.23 17.84
N TRP A 333 4.25 -8.13 16.54
CA TRP A 333 3.65 -7.11 15.66
C TRP A 333 2.11 -7.20 15.55
N ILE A 334 1.53 -8.38 15.77
CA ILE A 334 0.09 -8.64 15.63
C ILE A 334 -0.63 -8.79 16.97
N LYS A 335 0.14 -8.79 18.07
CA LYS A 335 -0.40 -9.01 19.40
C LYS A 335 -1.36 -7.87 19.77
N ASP A 336 -2.50 -8.26 20.33
CA ASP A 336 -3.53 -7.35 20.86
C ASP A 336 -4.16 -6.38 19.85
N VAL A 337 -3.98 -6.60 18.54
CA VAL A 337 -4.53 -5.73 17.50
C VAL A 337 -6.04 -5.82 17.44
N LYS A 338 -6.69 -4.66 17.50
CA LYS A 338 -8.15 -4.52 17.39
C LYS A 338 -8.51 -3.73 16.15
N ARG A 339 -9.71 -4.00 15.63
CA ARG A 339 -10.20 -3.40 14.39
C ARG A 339 -10.31 -1.87 14.46
N ASN A 340 -10.57 -1.33 15.65
CA ASN A 340 -10.76 0.11 15.91
C ASN A 340 -9.48 0.83 16.38
N ASP A 341 -8.35 0.11 16.49
CA ASP A 341 -7.07 0.73 16.82
C ASP A 341 -6.69 1.79 15.79
N GLU A 342 -5.78 2.68 16.17
CA GLU A 342 -5.16 3.59 15.22
C GLU A 342 -4.38 2.78 14.17
N MET A 343 -4.43 3.22 12.91
CA MET A 343 -3.67 2.58 11.85
C MET A 343 -2.17 2.78 12.05
N ASP A 344 -1.43 1.69 11.89
CA ASP A 344 0.02 1.70 11.83
C ASP A 344 0.46 2.48 10.57
N ARG A 345 1.14 3.61 10.78
CA ARG A 345 1.59 4.52 9.71
C ARG A 345 3.05 4.28 9.30
N THR A 346 3.67 3.17 9.71
CA THR A 346 5.10 2.93 9.46
C THR A 346 5.46 2.61 8.01
N ASP A 347 4.54 2.79 7.06
CA ASP A 347 4.71 2.48 5.63
C ASP A 347 5.36 1.11 5.39
N ARG A 348 5.04 0.14 6.25
CA ARG A 348 5.74 -1.14 6.32
C ARG A 348 5.46 -1.99 5.07
N LEU A 349 4.19 -2.13 4.73
CA LEU A 349 3.74 -2.81 3.52
C LEU A 349 3.65 -1.83 2.36
N GLN A 350 4.10 -2.25 1.18
CA GLN A 350 4.01 -1.44 -0.02
C GLN A 350 2.84 -1.84 -0.91
N GLY A 351 2.35 -0.88 -1.71
CA GLY A 351 1.24 -1.08 -2.64
C GLY A 351 1.62 -1.48 -4.07
N GLY A 352 2.92 -1.55 -4.39
CA GLY A 352 3.40 -1.78 -5.75
C GLY A 352 3.38 -3.23 -6.22
N TRP A 353 3.29 -4.17 -5.27
CA TRP A 353 3.33 -5.61 -5.53
C TRP A 353 2.53 -6.38 -4.49
N PHE A 354 1.52 -7.11 -4.94
CA PHE A 354 0.80 -8.08 -4.13
C PHE A 354 0.05 -9.06 -5.02
N GLY A 355 -0.29 -10.23 -4.50
CA GLY A 355 -1.09 -11.19 -5.25
C GLY A 355 -1.26 -12.54 -4.58
N GLY A 356 -1.88 -13.45 -5.30
CA GLY A 356 -2.06 -14.82 -4.86
C GLY A 356 -3.08 -15.57 -5.68
N LYS A 357 -3.57 -16.69 -5.13
CA LYS A 357 -4.69 -17.44 -5.71
C LYS A 357 -6.00 -16.67 -5.54
N LYS A 358 -7.01 -17.04 -6.31
CA LYS A 358 -8.33 -16.36 -6.33
C LYS A 358 -8.95 -16.22 -4.95
N GLU A 359 -8.83 -17.22 -4.09
CA GLU A 359 -9.36 -17.22 -2.71
C GLU A 359 -8.65 -16.15 -1.85
N ALA A 360 -7.34 -16.03 -1.99
CA ALA A 360 -6.54 -15.02 -1.31
C ALA A 360 -6.90 -13.60 -1.77
N ILE A 361 -7.09 -13.40 -3.08
CA ILE A 361 -7.49 -12.11 -3.65
C ILE A 361 -8.89 -11.69 -3.16
N ASP A 362 -9.87 -12.59 -3.15
CA ASP A 362 -11.21 -12.29 -2.64
C ASP A 362 -11.18 -11.94 -1.15
N MET A 363 -10.40 -12.69 -0.37
CA MET A 363 -10.18 -12.38 1.04
C MET A 363 -9.56 -11.01 1.22
N TRP A 364 -8.47 -10.73 0.51
CA TRP A 364 -7.72 -9.50 0.66
C TRP A 364 -8.56 -8.26 0.34
N GLU A 365 -9.26 -8.25 -0.79
CA GLU A 365 -10.16 -7.15 -1.16
C GLU A 365 -11.21 -6.86 -0.08
N ARG A 366 -11.86 -7.91 0.43
CA ARG A 366 -12.89 -7.79 1.46
C ARG A 366 -12.31 -7.21 2.74
N GLU A 367 -11.14 -7.67 3.19
CA GLU A 367 -10.56 -7.23 4.46
C GLU A 367 -9.98 -5.81 4.37
N THR A 368 -9.32 -5.45 3.26
CA THR A 368 -8.87 -4.07 3.05
C THR A 368 -10.05 -3.10 2.98
N ARG A 369 -11.14 -3.49 2.28
CA ARG A 369 -12.34 -2.66 2.17
C ARG A 369 -13.01 -2.43 3.53
N LYS A 370 -13.09 -3.46 4.39
CA LYS A 370 -13.59 -3.31 5.77
C LYS A 370 -12.79 -2.29 6.57
N VAL A 371 -11.45 -2.33 6.47
CA VAL A 371 -10.57 -1.37 7.16
C VAL A 371 -10.78 0.04 6.63
N THR A 372 -10.79 0.23 5.29
CA THR A 372 -11.01 1.56 4.68
C THR A 372 -12.35 2.17 5.11
N VAL A 373 -13.43 1.40 5.03
CA VAL A 373 -14.78 1.87 5.40
C VAL A 373 -14.83 2.25 6.89
N LEU A 374 -14.34 1.38 7.77
CA LEU A 374 -14.38 1.65 9.21
C LEU A 374 -13.56 2.89 9.58
N GLN A 375 -12.32 2.99 9.08
CA GLN A 375 -11.43 4.09 9.44
C GLN A 375 -11.94 5.41 8.85
N SER A 376 -12.50 5.39 7.63
CA SER A 376 -13.19 6.55 7.06
C SER A 376 -14.39 6.99 7.92
N ALA A 377 -15.22 6.05 8.37
CA ALA A 377 -16.38 6.34 9.22
C ALA A 377 -16.00 6.91 10.60
N MET A 378 -14.79 6.62 11.07
CA MET A 378 -14.21 7.20 12.29
C MET A 378 -13.58 8.58 12.08
N GLY A 379 -13.68 9.16 10.87
CA GLY A 379 -13.06 10.45 10.55
C GLY A 379 -11.53 10.37 10.49
N ARG A 380 -10.96 9.22 10.13
CA ARG A 380 -9.51 9.02 10.00
C ARG A 380 -9.10 8.96 8.53
N PHE A 381 -7.84 9.35 8.27
CA PHE A 381 -7.24 9.24 6.95
C PHE A 381 -7.02 7.77 6.57
N ALA A 382 -7.69 7.29 5.53
CA ALA A 382 -7.69 5.90 5.06
C ALA A 382 -7.55 5.78 3.52
N ALA A 383 -7.09 6.84 2.86
CA ALA A 383 -6.97 6.90 1.40
C ALA A 383 -5.57 6.53 0.86
N LYS A 384 -4.58 6.39 1.76
CA LYS A 384 -3.27 5.80 1.46
C LYS A 384 -3.33 4.30 1.76
N GLU A 385 -2.84 3.50 0.82
CA GLU A 385 -2.93 2.04 0.89
C GLU A 385 -2.06 1.43 1.99
N GLN A 386 -0.84 1.95 2.24
CA GLN A 386 0.10 1.33 3.18
C GLN A 386 -0.47 1.18 4.62
N PRO A 387 -1.06 2.23 5.25
CA PRO A 387 -1.64 2.08 6.59
C PRO A 387 -2.84 1.14 6.63
N VAL A 388 -3.70 1.18 5.61
CA VAL A 388 -4.87 0.30 5.49
C VAL A 388 -4.44 -1.15 5.37
N TRP A 389 -3.47 -1.43 4.48
CA TRP A 389 -2.97 -2.78 4.24
C TRP A 389 -2.23 -3.33 5.45
N THR A 390 -1.44 -2.48 6.13
CA THR A 390 -0.77 -2.87 7.37
C THR A 390 -1.78 -3.29 8.43
N MET A 391 -2.85 -2.51 8.64
CA MET A 391 -3.93 -2.89 9.57
C MET A 391 -4.66 -4.16 9.12
N ALA A 392 -5.03 -4.28 7.84
CA ALA A 392 -5.71 -5.46 7.30
C ALA A 392 -4.86 -6.73 7.46
N ALA A 393 -3.55 -6.64 7.23
CA ALA A 393 -2.61 -7.74 7.42
C ALA A 393 -2.48 -8.14 8.89
N ARG A 394 -2.41 -7.20 9.83
CA ARG A 394 -2.38 -7.50 11.27
C ARG A 394 -3.62 -8.27 11.72
N LEU A 395 -4.79 -7.83 11.29
CA LEU A 395 -6.07 -8.45 11.62
C LEU A 395 -6.25 -9.85 11.01
N ASN A 396 -5.54 -10.15 9.92
CA ASN A 396 -5.68 -11.39 9.16
C ASN A 396 -4.38 -12.19 9.07
N TRP A 397 -3.46 -11.97 10.02
CA TRP A 397 -2.06 -12.39 9.96
C TRP A 397 -1.86 -13.87 9.60
N ARG A 398 -2.73 -14.77 10.05
CA ARG A 398 -2.68 -16.21 9.75
C ARG A 398 -2.76 -16.54 8.24
N LYS A 399 -3.17 -15.57 7.41
CA LYS A 399 -3.34 -15.69 5.95
C LYS A 399 -2.39 -14.78 5.17
N ILE A 400 -1.35 -14.27 5.82
CA ILE A 400 -0.45 -13.29 5.24
C ILE A 400 0.94 -13.91 5.06
N TYR A 401 1.47 -13.80 3.85
CA TYR A 401 2.87 -14.07 3.52
C TYR A 401 3.52 -12.77 3.05
N VAL A 402 4.60 -12.33 3.70
CA VAL A 402 5.24 -11.05 3.41
C VAL A 402 6.68 -11.26 2.98
N GLN A 403 7.04 -10.76 1.81
CA GLN A 403 8.42 -10.65 1.36
C GLN A 403 9.08 -9.38 1.93
N ASN A 404 10.15 -9.53 2.69
CA ASN A 404 10.89 -8.42 3.28
C ASN A 404 11.96 -7.90 2.32
N MET A 405 11.53 -7.12 1.32
CA MET A 405 12.38 -6.58 0.24
C MET A 405 13.57 -5.74 0.74
N ALA A 406 13.43 -5.11 1.91
CA ALA A 406 14.50 -4.35 2.56
C ALA A 406 15.70 -5.22 2.95
N TYR A 407 15.47 -6.52 3.18
CA TYR A 407 16.43 -7.50 3.69
C TYR A 407 16.92 -8.47 2.63
N ARG A 408 16.64 -8.17 1.37
CA ARG A 408 17.10 -8.98 0.25
C ARG A 408 18.64 -9.07 0.23
N SER A 409 19.15 -10.23 -0.15
CA SER A 409 20.57 -10.53 -0.26
C SER A 409 20.86 -11.31 -1.52
N GLY A 410 22.02 -11.03 -2.11
CA GLY A 410 22.43 -11.64 -3.38
C GLY A 410 23.10 -10.61 -4.29
N PRO A 411 23.87 -11.07 -5.28
CA PRO A 411 24.52 -10.19 -6.24
C PRO A 411 23.53 -9.43 -7.14
N ASP A 412 22.32 -9.98 -7.35
CA ASP A 412 21.40 -9.51 -8.40
C ASP A 412 20.15 -8.80 -7.86
N CYS A 413 20.13 -8.41 -6.59
CA CYS A 413 18.95 -7.83 -5.93
C CYS A 413 18.63 -6.37 -6.29
N GLY A 414 19.40 -5.74 -7.17
CA GLY A 414 19.26 -4.33 -7.52
C GLY A 414 19.37 -3.34 -6.36
N PRO A 415 19.42 -2.02 -6.65
CA PRO A 415 19.53 -1.01 -5.60
C PRO A 415 18.18 -0.62 -4.98
N ASP A 416 17.07 -0.69 -5.74
CA ASP A 416 15.76 -0.23 -5.28
C ASP A 416 14.98 -1.33 -4.56
N MET A 417 14.76 -1.13 -3.26
CA MET A 417 14.02 -2.07 -2.43
C MET A 417 12.50 -2.05 -2.68
N TRP A 418 11.96 -0.96 -3.25
CA TRP A 418 10.54 -0.87 -3.57
C TRP A 418 10.17 -1.83 -4.70
N PHE A 419 11.10 -2.09 -5.62
CA PHE A 419 10.85 -2.90 -6.82
C PHE A 419 11.58 -4.23 -6.82
N ALA A 420 12.09 -4.66 -5.66
CA ALA A 420 12.84 -5.91 -5.59
C ALA A 420 12.03 -7.17 -5.92
N PHE A 421 10.70 -7.09 -6.00
CA PHE A 421 9.86 -8.16 -6.52
C PHE A 421 10.18 -8.53 -7.96
N GLU A 422 10.75 -7.61 -8.75
CA GLU A 422 11.18 -7.88 -10.12
C GLU A 422 12.26 -8.98 -10.13
N TYR A 423 13.19 -8.96 -9.17
CA TYR A 423 14.26 -9.96 -9.05
C TYR A 423 13.73 -11.31 -8.56
N PHE A 424 12.71 -11.29 -7.69
CA PHE A 424 11.99 -12.50 -7.29
C PHE A 424 11.28 -13.15 -8.48
N ALA A 425 10.60 -12.35 -9.31
CA ALA A 425 9.84 -12.83 -10.46
C ALA A 425 10.71 -13.38 -11.59
N ASP A 426 11.95 -12.88 -11.71
CA ASP A 426 12.92 -13.32 -12.71
C ASP A 426 13.73 -14.56 -12.27
N GLY A 427 13.72 -14.90 -10.99
CA GLY A 427 14.47 -16.06 -10.47
C GLY A 427 15.99 -15.89 -10.54
N ARG A 428 16.48 -14.65 -10.52
CA ARG A 428 17.92 -14.36 -10.33
C ARG A 428 18.35 -14.74 -8.92
N ASP A 429 19.67 -14.70 -8.69
CA ASP A 429 20.25 -14.90 -7.37
C ASP A 429 19.98 -13.68 -6.45
N CYS A 430 18.73 -13.60 -6.01
CA CYS A 430 18.25 -12.64 -5.03
C CYS A 430 17.34 -13.34 -4.03
N GLU A 431 17.90 -13.64 -2.86
CA GLU A 431 17.16 -14.16 -1.72
C GLU A 431 16.38 -13.00 -1.08
N ILE A 432 15.05 -13.17 -0.94
CA ILE A 432 14.20 -12.22 -0.23
C ILE A 432 13.57 -12.96 0.95
N PRO A 433 14.00 -12.67 2.19
CA PRO A 433 13.46 -13.36 3.35
C PRO A 433 11.98 -13.03 3.53
N ALA A 434 11.20 -14.00 3.98
CA ALA A 434 9.77 -13.85 4.16
C ALA A 434 9.32 -14.05 5.61
N TRP A 435 8.26 -13.34 6.00
CA TRP A 435 7.49 -13.60 7.21
C TRP A 435 6.21 -14.33 6.81
N SER A 436 5.96 -15.49 7.41
CA SER A 436 4.83 -16.37 7.06
C SER A 436 3.90 -16.56 8.25
N GLY A 437 2.81 -15.81 8.28
CA GLY A 437 1.78 -15.98 9.30
C GLY A 437 1.19 -17.40 9.38
N PRO A 438 0.93 -18.11 8.25
CA PRO A 438 0.52 -19.52 8.30
C PRO A 438 1.53 -20.44 9.01
N GLU A 439 2.83 -20.18 8.87
CA GLU A 439 3.86 -20.94 9.58
C GLU A 439 3.80 -20.70 11.08
N TYR A 440 3.77 -19.43 11.50
CA TYR A 440 3.63 -19.09 12.92
C TYR A 440 2.33 -19.60 13.54
N ALA A 441 1.23 -19.61 12.80
CA ALA A 441 -0.04 -20.16 13.26
C ALA A 441 0.05 -21.67 13.56
N ARG A 442 0.81 -22.43 12.74
CA ARG A 442 1.03 -23.86 12.99
C ARG A 442 1.83 -24.09 14.25
N VAL A 443 2.87 -23.29 14.51
CA VAL A 443 3.67 -23.37 15.73
C VAL A 443 2.79 -23.07 16.96
N ASP A 444 2.03 -21.98 16.91
CA ASP A 444 1.10 -21.56 17.97
C ASP A 444 0.07 -22.66 18.31
N ASP A 445 -0.54 -23.26 17.29
CA ASP A 445 -1.52 -24.33 17.49
C ASP A 445 -0.89 -25.61 18.09
N LEU A 446 0.38 -25.91 17.77
CA LEU A 446 1.12 -27.05 18.33
C LEU A 446 1.48 -26.83 19.80
N GLU A 447 1.94 -25.64 20.17
CA GLU A 447 2.24 -25.26 21.55
C GLU A 447 0.98 -25.33 22.43
N HIS A 448 -0.15 -24.82 21.93
CA HIS A 448 -1.44 -24.90 22.63
C HIS A 448 -1.94 -26.34 22.80
N LYS A 449 -1.69 -27.23 21.82
CA LYS A 449 -2.00 -28.66 21.96
C LYS A 449 -1.11 -29.33 23.01
N ALA A 450 0.19 -29.03 23.02
CA ALA A 450 1.13 -29.58 24.01
C ALA A 450 0.79 -29.13 25.45
N ALA A 451 0.47 -27.85 25.65
CA ALA A 451 0.08 -27.31 26.96
C ALA A 451 -1.19 -27.99 27.53
N ARG A 452 -2.20 -28.23 26.69
CA ARG A 452 -3.43 -28.94 27.10
C ARG A 452 -3.17 -30.41 27.42
N ALA A 453 -2.26 -31.07 26.70
CA ALA A 453 -1.89 -32.46 26.98
C ALA A 453 -1.15 -32.60 28.32
N GLY A 454 -0.26 -31.64 28.65
CA GLY A 454 0.45 -31.61 29.93
C GLY A 454 -0.48 -31.45 31.14
N GLN A 455 -1.50 -30.58 31.04
CA GLN A 455 -2.50 -30.39 32.09
C GLN A 455 -3.32 -31.65 32.40
N HIS A 456 -3.41 -32.59 31.46
CA HIS A 456 -4.18 -33.83 31.63
C HIS A 456 -3.38 -34.93 32.36
N MET A 457 -2.06 -34.80 32.45
CA MET A 457 -1.18 -35.80 33.09
C MET A 457 -0.97 -35.53 34.59
N ASP A 458 -1.04 -34.27 35.04
CA ASP A 458 -0.86 -33.89 36.45
C ASP A 458 -2.11 -34.11 37.33
N GLY A 459 -3.21 -34.60 36.75
CA GLY A 459 -4.48 -34.84 37.44
C GLY A 459 -4.69 -36.25 38.01
N GLY A 460 -3.72 -37.17 37.91
CA GLY A 460 -3.95 -38.58 38.20
C GLY A 460 -2.81 -39.25 38.94
N LEU A 461 -2.78 -39.10 40.26
CA LEU A 461 -2.32 -40.07 41.28
C LEU A 461 -2.59 -39.49 42.68
N VAL A 462 -3.86 -39.22 43.01
CA VAL A 462 -4.28 -39.19 44.42
C VAL A 462 -4.79 -40.59 44.74
N GLY A 463 -4.02 -41.28 45.57
CA GLY A 463 -4.17 -42.70 45.87
C GLY A 463 -5.54 -43.06 46.44
N GLY A 464 -6.04 -44.21 45.99
CA GLY A 464 -7.02 -44.98 46.75
C GLY A 464 -6.37 -45.44 48.05
N GLY A 465 -6.87 -44.90 49.15
CA GLY A 465 -6.78 -45.55 50.45
C GLY A 465 -7.94 -46.53 50.58
N ASP A 466 -7.60 -47.74 50.99
CA ASP A 466 -8.50 -48.84 51.30
C ASP A 466 -9.63 -48.42 52.25
N GLU A 467 -10.87 -48.79 51.95
CA GLU A 467 -11.84 -49.09 53.02
C GLU A 467 -12.73 -50.28 52.61
N VAL A 468 -12.78 -51.22 53.54
CA VAL A 468 -13.32 -52.57 53.45
C VAL A 468 -14.70 -52.58 54.11
N GLY A 469 -15.71 -53.09 53.39
CA GLY A 469 -16.86 -53.83 53.92
C GLY A 469 -18.04 -53.03 54.50
N TRP A 470 -19.25 -53.32 54.02
CA TRP A 470 -20.23 -54.14 54.75
C TRP A 470 -21.49 -54.44 53.92
N GLU A 471 -22.06 -55.61 54.20
CA GLU A 471 -23.26 -56.22 53.64
C GLU A 471 -24.55 -55.42 53.92
N GLY A 472 -25.61 -55.65 53.13
CA GLY A 472 -26.96 -55.33 53.59
C GLY A 472 -28.08 -55.26 52.52
N LEU A 473 -28.66 -56.41 52.19
CA LEU A 473 -30.11 -56.68 52.05
C LEU A 473 -31.07 -55.52 51.67
N ASN A 474 -31.80 -55.66 50.56
CA ASN A 474 -33.16 -56.24 50.57
C ASN A 474 -33.84 -56.23 49.19
N ARG A 475 -34.52 -57.34 48.90
CA ARG A 475 -35.61 -57.43 47.92
C ARG A 475 -36.88 -56.80 48.50
N ALA A 476 -37.62 -56.08 47.67
CA ALA A 476 -39.08 -56.21 47.52
C ALA A 476 -39.46 -55.65 46.14
#